data_AF-A0AAW0GKV6-F1
#
_entry.id   AF-A0AAW0GKV6-F1
#
_cell.length_a   1.000
_cell.length_b   1.000
_cell.length_c   1.000
_cell.angle_alpha   90.00
_cell.angle_beta   90.00
_cell.angle_gamma   90.00
#
_symmetry.space_group_name_H-M   'P 1'
#
loop_
_entity.id
_entity.type
_entity.pdbx_description
1 polymer ?
#
loop_
_entity_poly.entity_id
_entity_poly.type
_entity_poly.pdbx_seq_one_letter_code
_entity_poly.pdbx_strand_id
1 'polypeptide(L)'
;MPLPLPSMKHLQALKSAVVDRPPYCSGTIHPPFEDGILFFAKEDEGYRLDFTNPKHTILEKLAEACNTDQQEDRSLDSQHVSIKFDPLRSGLLDIIRDDLLDGVSATKEIRAELHRLSVYSQCRRKPLRSHLI
;
A
#
# COMPACT_ATOMS: atom_id res chain seq x y z
N MET A 1 -34.39 15.97 32.43
CA MET A 1 -34.24 17.33 31.86
C MET A 1 -33.66 17.21 30.46
N PRO A 2 -34.20 17.89 29.44
CA PRO A 2 -33.63 17.86 28.10
C PRO A 2 -32.31 18.65 28.07
N LEU A 3 -31.31 18.15 27.35
CA LEU A 3 -30.06 18.89 27.12
C LEU A 3 -30.32 20.12 26.24
N PRO A 4 -29.64 21.25 26.49
CA PRO A 4 -29.78 22.45 25.67
C PRO A 4 -29.26 22.19 24.24
N LEU A 5 -30.02 22.65 23.25
CA LEU A 5 -29.66 22.48 21.84
C LEU A 5 -28.35 23.22 21.51
N PRO A 6 -27.47 22.65 20.68
CA PRO A 6 -26.23 23.31 20.29
C PRO A 6 -26.50 24.63 19.57
N SER A 7 -25.75 25.68 19.91
CA SER A 7 -25.81 26.95 19.18
C SER A 7 -25.34 26.79 17.73
N MET A 8 -25.87 27.62 16.82
CA MET A 8 -25.43 27.66 15.42
C MET A 8 -23.90 27.84 15.28
N LYS A 9 -23.27 28.60 16.20
CA LYS A 9 -21.82 28.78 16.24
C LYS A 9 -21.07 27.46 16.49
N HIS A 10 -21.60 26.60 17.35
CA HIS A 10 -21.00 25.29 17.63
C HIS A 10 -21.14 24.34 16.44
N LEU A 11 -22.29 24.34 15.76
CA LEU A 11 -22.50 23.55 14.54
C LEU A 11 -21.58 24.00 13.40
N GLN A 12 -21.37 25.30 13.26
CA GLN A 12 -20.49 25.87 12.24
C GLN A 12 -19.02 25.56 12.54
N ALA A 13 -18.58 25.65 13.80
CA ALA A 13 -17.25 25.26 14.24
C ALA A 13 -16.98 23.77 14.02
N LEU A 14 -17.96 22.91 14.35
CA LEU A 14 -17.88 21.47 14.10
C LEU A 14 -17.79 21.16 12.61
N LYS A 15 -18.65 21.79 11.79
CA LYS A 15 -18.60 21.64 10.33
C LYS A 15 -17.21 22.00 9.80
N SER A 16 -16.66 23.15 10.22
CA SER A 16 -15.32 23.57 9.79
C SER A 16 -14.20 22.66 10.30
N ALA A 17 -14.36 22.02 11.46
CA ALA A 17 -13.38 21.08 12.02
C ALA A 17 -13.43 19.68 11.37
N VAL A 18 -14.54 19.34 10.71
CA VAL A 18 -14.75 18.06 10.01
C VAL A 18 -14.42 18.15 8.52
N VAL A 19 -14.20 19.37 7.99
CA VAL A 19 -13.92 19.59 6.57
C VAL A 19 -12.44 19.36 6.26
N ASP A 20 -12.21 18.54 5.24
CA ASP A 20 -10.93 18.07 4.68
C ASP A 20 -10.12 17.12 5.54
N ARG A 21 -10.67 15.92 5.76
CA ARG A 21 -9.81 14.74 5.85
C ARG A 21 -9.34 14.41 4.42
N PRO A 22 -8.06 14.62 4.07
CA PRO A 22 -7.56 14.17 2.78
C PRO A 22 -7.80 12.65 2.67
N PRO A 23 -8.08 12.12 1.48
CA PRO A 23 -8.35 10.70 1.28
C PRO A 23 -7.08 9.91 1.62
N TYR A 24 -6.99 9.48 2.87
CA TYR A 24 -5.86 8.75 3.42
C TYR A 24 -6.36 7.62 4.31
N CYS A 25 -6.01 6.41 3.89
CA CYS A 25 -6.15 5.18 4.65
C CYS A 25 -4.79 4.48 4.66
N SER A 26 -4.47 3.81 5.75
CA SER A 26 -3.24 3.02 5.87
C SER A 26 -3.50 1.80 6.71
N GLY A 27 -2.93 0.67 6.31
CA GLY A 27 -3.03 -0.57 7.06
C GLY A 27 -2.12 -1.64 6.47
N THR A 28 -2.19 -2.83 7.05
CA THR A 28 -1.48 -4.00 6.56
C THR A 28 -2.50 -5.09 6.27
N ILE A 29 -2.43 -5.67 5.09
CA ILE A 29 -3.18 -6.87 4.75
C ILE A 29 -2.21 -8.06 4.71
N HIS A 30 -2.67 -9.20 5.21
CA HIS A 30 -1.96 -10.46 5.04
C HIS A 30 -2.48 -11.11 3.76
N PRO A 31 -1.74 -11.07 2.64
CA PRO A 31 -2.16 -11.77 1.44
C PRO A 31 -2.19 -13.28 1.72
N PRO A 32 -3.08 -14.03 1.05
CA PRO A 32 -3.01 -15.48 1.02
C PRO A 32 -1.61 -15.93 0.62
N PHE A 33 -1.11 -17.03 1.21
CA PHE A 33 0.23 -17.56 0.91
C PHE A 33 0.48 -17.74 -0.59
N GLU A 34 -0.57 -18.12 -1.32
CA GLU A 34 -0.50 -18.34 -2.77
C GLU A 34 -0.30 -17.08 -3.61
N ASP A 35 -0.57 -15.91 -3.05
CA ASP A 35 -0.53 -14.61 -3.74
C ASP A 35 0.81 -13.89 -3.56
N GLY A 36 1.67 -14.43 -2.69
CA GLY A 36 3.03 -13.95 -2.44
C GLY A 36 4.03 -14.27 -3.56
N ILE A 37 3.59 -14.33 -4.82
CA ILE A 37 4.44 -14.64 -5.98
C ILE A 37 4.62 -13.37 -6.82
N LEU A 38 5.89 -13.02 -7.05
CA LEU A 38 6.32 -11.95 -7.93
C LEU A 38 7.05 -12.54 -9.12
N PHE A 39 6.63 -12.16 -10.31
CA PHE A 39 7.34 -12.39 -11.56
C PHE A 39 7.97 -11.08 -11.99
N PHE A 40 9.24 -11.12 -12.36
CA PHE A 40 9.94 -9.96 -12.89
C PHE A 40 10.89 -10.39 -13.99
N ALA A 41 11.14 -9.49 -14.93
CA ALA A 41 12.07 -9.72 -16.02
C ALA A 41 13.10 -8.58 -16.07
N LYS A 42 14.31 -8.93 -16.48
CA LYS A 42 15.34 -7.97 -16.90
C LYS A 42 15.87 -8.49 -18.22
N GLU A 43 15.77 -7.67 -19.27
CA GLU A 43 16.12 -8.09 -20.63
C GLU A 43 15.31 -9.36 -21.02
N ASP A 44 15.99 -10.42 -21.47
CA ASP A 44 15.37 -11.68 -21.89
C ASP A 44 15.24 -12.72 -20.76
N GLU A 45 15.70 -12.41 -19.54
CA GLU A 45 15.63 -13.33 -18.40
C GLU A 45 14.43 -13.04 -17.49
N GLY A 46 13.56 -14.03 -17.34
CA GLY A 46 12.43 -14.01 -16.42
C GLY A 46 12.71 -14.74 -15.12
N TYR A 47 12.23 -14.18 -14.01
CA TYR A 47 12.42 -14.71 -12.67
C TYR A 47 11.10 -14.83 -11.92
N ARG A 48 11.04 -15.81 -11.01
CA ARG A 48 9.93 -16.03 -10.07
C ARG A 48 10.48 -15.93 -8.65
N LEU A 49 9.99 -14.95 -7.89
CA LEU A 49 10.21 -14.80 -6.47
C LEU A 49 8.98 -15.27 -5.70
N ASP A 50 9.21 -16.09 -4.69
CA ASP A 50 8.19 -16.56 -3.76
C ASP A 50 8.47 -15.94 -2.39
N PHE A 51 7.62 -15.03 -1.92
CA PHE A 51 7.80 -14.33 -0.65
C PHE A 51 7.61 -15.25 0.56
N THR A 52 7.00 -16.43 0.39
CA THR A 52 6.86 -17.42 1.46
C THR A 52 8.16 -18.21 1.69
N ASN A 53 9.00 -18.32 0.65
CA ASN A 53 10.30 -18.97 0.71
C ASN A 53 11.31 -18.23 -0.19
N PRO A 54 11.75 -17.04 0.21
CA PRO A 54 12.56 -16.18 -0.63
C PRO A 54 13.97 -16.73 -0.80
N LYS A 55 14.36 -17.02 -2.05
CA LYS A 55 15.73 -17.43 -2.38
C LYS A 55 16.62 -16.19 -2.50
N HIS A 56 17.75 -16.19 -1.78
CA HIS A 56 18.70 -15.08 -1.78
C HIS A 56 19.17 -14.69 -3.18
N THR A 57 19.47 -15.68 -4.03
CA THR A 57 19.92 -15.45 -5.41
C THR A 57 18.88 -14.75 -6.27
N ILE A 58 17.58 -14.96 -6.01
CA ILE A 58 16.50 -14.27 -6.74
C ILE A 58 16.30 -12.86 -6.19
N LEU A 59 16.48 -12.65 -4.88
CA LEU A 59 16.44 -11.31 -4.28
C LEU A 59 17.57 -10.41 -4.80
N GLU A 60 18.77 -10.96 -4.99
CA GLU A 60 19.90 -10.24 -5.60
C GLU A 60 19.57 -9.82 -7.03
N LYS A 61 19.02 -10.74 -7.83
CA LYS A 61 18.55 -10.46 -9.19
C LYS A 61 17.46 -9.40 -9.24
N LEU A 62 16.52 -9.42 -8.29
CA LEU A 62 15.49 -8.39 -8.17
C LEU A 62 16.11 -7.03 -7.85
N ALA A 63 17.02 -6.97 -6.88
CA ALA A 63 17.72 -5.75 -6.53
C ALA A 63 18.53 -5.19 -7.71
N GLU A 64 19.17 -6.07 -8.48
CA GLU A 64 19.92 -5.70 -9.70
C GLU A 64 19.01 -5.26 -10.85
N ALA A 65 17.83 -5.86 -11.00
CA ALA A 65 16.82 -5.44 -11.98
C ALA A 65 16.27 -4.04 -11.67
N CYS A 66 16.15 -3.70 -10.38
CA CYS A 66 15.75 -2.37 -9.93
C CYS A 66 16.92 -1.38 -9.85
N ASN A 67 18.18 -1.78 -10.05
CA ASN A 67 19.32 -0.89 -9.90
C ASN A 67 19.56 -0.10 -11.20
N THR A 68 18.78 0.97 -11.39
CA THR A 68 19.09 2.01 -12.36
C THR A 68 20.23 2.89 -11.82
N ASP A 69 21.11 3.42 -12.69
CA ASP A 69 22.25 4.27 -12.30
C ASP A 69 21.88 5.53 -11.49
N GLN A 70 20.58 5.83 -11.38
CA GLN A 70 20.03 6.88 -10.53
C GLN A 70 19.63 6.30 -9.16
N GLN A 71 20.42 6.66 -8.14
CA GLN A 71 20.32 6.14 -6.77
C GLN A 71 18.94 6.30 -6.11
N GLU A 72 18.12 7.24 -6.57
CA GLU A 72 16.80 7.55 -6.00
C GLU A 72 15.66 6.72 -6.59
N ASP A 73 15.85 6.06 -7.73
CA ASP A 73 14.74 5.44 -8.48
C ASP A 73 14.90 3.92 -8.65
N ARG A 74 15.21 3.24 -7.54
CA ARG A 74 15.40 1.78 -7.49
C ARG A 74 14.11 1.02 -7.75
N SER A 75 13.70 0.99 -9.01
CA SER A 75 12.38 0.58 -9.40
C SER A 75 12.34 -0.14 -10.73
N LEU A 76 11.25 -0.86 -10.95
CA LEU A 76 10.98 -1.60 -12.16
C LEU A 76 9.58 -1.24 -12.65
N ASP A 77 9.49 -0.89 -13.93
CA ASP A 77 8.22 -0.52 -14.55
C ASP A 77 7.28 -1.72 -14.68
N SER A 78 5.98 -1.44 -14.70
CA SER A 78 4.92 -2.46 -14.74
C SER A 78 4.98 -3.41 -15.94
N GLN A 79 5.65 -3.04 -17.03
CA GLN A 79 5.86 -3.92 -18.19
C GLN A 79 6.80 -5.10 -17.89
N HIS A 80 7.67 -4.94 -16.89
CA HIS A 80 8.67 -5.94 -16.51
C HIS A 80 8.31 -6.65 -15.19
N VAL A 81 7.13 -6.37 -14.63
CA VAL A 81 6.68 -6.92 -13.35
C VAL A 81 5.24 -7.41 -13.43
N SER A 82 5.01 -8.60 -12.91
CA SER A 82 3.67 -9.10 -12.64
C SER A 82 3.63 -9.70 -11.24
N ILE A 83 2.61 -9.35 -10.46
CA ILE A 83 2.37 -9.94 -9.14
C ILE A 83 1.11 -10.79 -9.20
N LYS A 84 1.09 -11.94 -8.51
CA LYS A 84 -0.11 -12.79 -8.44
C LYS A 84 -1.19 -12.20 -7.52
N PHE A 85 -0.79 -11.32 -6.60
CA PHE A 85 -1.70 -10.62 -5.70
C PHE A 85 -2.78 -9.85 -6.47
N ASP A 86 -4.04 -10.14 -6.12
CA ASP A 86 -5.23 -9.51 -6.68
C ASP A 86 -5.90 -8.62 -5.60
N PRO A 87 -5.80 -7.28 -5.72
CA PRO A 87 -6.41 -6.35 -4.78
C PRO A 87 -7.94 -6.48 -4.67
N LEU A 88 -8.61 -6.92 -5.73
CA LEU A 88 -10.06 -7.11 -5.74
C LEU A 88 -10.43 -8.38 -4.98
N ARG A 89 -9.78 -9.51 -5.28
CA ARG A 89 -10.06 -10.79 -4.60
C ARG A 89 -9.64 -10.81 -3.13
N SER A 90 -8.71 -9.94 -2.73
CA SER A 90 -8.27 -9.82 -1.34
C SER A 90 -9.23 -9.01 -0.45
N GLY A 91 -10.25 -8.36 -1.02
CA GLY A 91 -11.14 -7.45 -0.30
C GLY A 91 -10.50 -6.10 0.07
N LEU A 92 -9.25 -5.86 -0.36
CA LEU A 92 -8.53 -4.62 -0.08
C LEU A 92 -9.26 -3.40 -0.66
N LEU A 93 -9.81 -3.53 -1.87
CA LEU A 93 -10.54 -2.43 -2.52
C LEU A 93 -11.83 -2.05 -1.78
N ASP A 94 -12.47 -3.00 -1.10
CA ASP A 94 -13.67 -2.73 -0.32
C ASP A 94 -13.32 -1.96 0.96
N ILE A 95 -12.24 -2.36 1.64
CA ILE A 95 -11.71 -1.64 2.81
C ILE A 95 -11.29 -0.21 2.42
N ILE A 96 -10.57 -0.05 1.31
CA ILE A 96 -10.15 1.26 0.80
C ILE A 96 -11.38 2.11 0.45
N ARG A 97 -12.42 1.51 -0.13
CA ARG A 97 -13.68 2.20 -0.46
C ARG A 97 -14.35 2.74 0.81
N ASP A 98 -14.52 1.88 1.80
CA ASP A 98 -15.22 2.23 3.05
C ASP A 98 -14.46 3.30 3.86
N ASP A 99 -13.12 3.29 3.81
CA ASP A 99 -12.31 4.28 4.53
C ASP A 99 -12.16 5.62 3.79
N LEU A 100 -12.20 5.62 2.45
CA LEU A 100 -11.91 6.82 1.64
C LEU A 100 -13.14 7.47 1.01
N LEU A 101 -14.20 6.72 0.73
CA LEU A 101 -15.32 7.17 -0.09
C LEU A 101 -16.64 7.17 0.70
N ASP A 102 -17.07 8.38 1.10
CA ASP A 102 -18.34 8.58 1.78
C ASP A 102 -19.44 9.17 0.87
N GLY A 103 -20.70 8.98 1.28
CA GLY A 103 -21.86 9.62 0.69
C GLY A 103 -22.03 9.31 -0.80
N VAL A 104 -22.08 10.36 -1.64
CA VAL A 104 -22.27 10.22 -3.10
C VAL A 104 -21.09 9.51 -3.77
N SER A 105 -19.90 9.53 -3.16
CA SER A 105 -18.72 8.85 -3.70
C SER A 105 -18.64 7.37 -3.32
N ALA A 106 -19.46 6.90 -2.37
CA ALA A 106 -19.40 5.51 -1.87
C ALA A 106 -19.68 4.46 -2.96
N THR A 107 -20.31 4.83 -4.06
CA THR A 107 -20.62 3.92 -5.19
C THR A 107 -19.62 4.03 -6.34
N LYS A 108 -18.58 4.87 -6.22
CA LYS A 108 -17.58 5.01 -7.28
C LYS A 108 -16.77 3.73 -7.42
N GLU A 109 -16.54 3.37 -8.67
CA GLU A 109 -15.64 2.27 -9.02
C GLU A 109 -14.20 2.65 -8.64
N ILE A 110 -13.50 1.72 -8.00
CA ILE A 110 -12.06 1.83 -7.71
C ILE A 110 -11.39 0.72 -8.48
N ARG A 111 -10.34 1.07 -9.22
CA ARG A 111 -9.48 0.13 -9.94
C ARG A 111 -8.06 0.25 -9.41
N ALA A 112 -7.48 -0.88 -9.00
CA ALA A 112 -6.06 -0.96 -8.68
C ALA A 112 -5.27 -1.28 -9.96
N GLU A 113 -4.17 -0.56 -10.15
CA GLU A 113 -3.23 -0.79 -11.25
C GLU A 113 -1.81 -0.82 -10.68
N LEU A 114 -1.02 -1.82 -11.08
CA LEU A 114 0.40 -1.86 -10.75
C LEU A 114 1.10 -0.79 -11.59
N HIS A 115 1.51 0.29 -10.95
CA HIS A 115 2.24 1.37 -11.61
C HIS A 115 3.73 1.06 -11.74
N ARG A 116 4.37 0.72 -10.61
CA ARG A 116 5.83 0.52 -10.51
C ARG A 116 6.13 -0.32 -9.28
N LEU A 117 7.14 -1.18 -9.37
CA LEU A 117 7.70 -1.89 -8.23
C LEU A 117 8.94 -1.13 -7.74
N SER A 118 8.96 -0.69 -6.48
CA SER A 118 10.14 -0.06 -5.88
C SER A 118 10.75 -0.95 -4.81
N VAL A 119 12.07 -1.15 -4.86
CA VAL A 119 12.80 -1.97 -3.89
C VAL A 119 13.54 -1.07 -2.91
N TYR A 120 13.04 -1.03 -1.67
CA TYR A 120 13.68 -0.30 -0.59
C TYR A 120 14.73 -1.18 0.08
N SER A 121 16.00 -0.90 -0.18
CA SER A 121 17.08 -1.48 0.61
C SER A 121 17.28 -0.67 1.90
N GLN A 122 17.24 -1.35 3.05
CA GLN A 122 17.37 -0.89 4.44
C GLN A 122 16.05 -0.67 5.20
N CYS A 123 15.54 -1.76 5.79
CA CYS A 123 15.02 -1.66 7.15
C CYS A 123 16.20 -1.87 8.10
N ARG A 124 16.94 -0.80 8.44
CA ARG A 124 17.73 -0.85 9.67
C ARG A 124 16.71 -0.92 10.80
N ARG A 125 16.36 -2.13 11.23
CA ARG A 125 15.70 -2.34 12.51
C ARG A 125 16.64 -1.73 13.55
N LYS A 126 16.41 -0.48 13.94
CA LYS A 126 16.92 0.00 15.22
C LYS A 126 16.32 -0.96 16.25
N PRO A 127 17.13 -1.58 17.13
CA PRO A 127 16.56 -2.39 18.20
C PRO A 127 15.54 -1.53 18.92
N LEU A 128 14.33 -2.07 19.08
CA LEU A 128 13.32 -1.51 19.98
C LEU A 128 14.01 -1.33 21.33
N ARG A 129 14.37 -0.08 21.66
CA ARG A 129 14.72 0.25 23.04
C ARG A 129 13.47 -0.03 23.85
N SER A 130 13.47 -1.15 24.56
CA SER A 130 12.61 -1.36 25.71
C SER A 130 12.87 -0.20 26.68
N HIS A 131 12.01 0.79 26.67
CA HIS A 131 11.81 1.66 27.84
C HIS A 131 10.48 1.22 28.43
N LEU A 132 10.58 0.15 29.23
CA LEU A 132 9.65 -0.15 30.29
C LEU A 132 10.34 0.31 31.58
N ILE A 133 9.58 1.11 32.33
CA ILE A 133 9.82 1.73 33.64
C ILE A 133 10.50 3.10 33.56
#